data_AF-Q01NH1-F1
#
_entry.id   AF-Q01NH1-F1
#
_cell.length_a   1.000
_cell.length_b   1.000
_cell.length_c   1.000
_cell.angle_alpha   90.00
_cell.angle_beta   90.00
_cell.angle_gamma   90.00
#
_symmetry.space_group_name_H-M   'P 1'
#
loop_
_entity.id
_entity.type
_entity.pdbx_description
1 polymer ?
#
loop_
_entity_poly.entity_id
_entity_poly.type
_entity_poly.pdbx_seq_one_letter_code
_entity_poly.pdbx_strand_id
1 'polypeptide(L)'
;MGFVPIDMEAFVRMHLKANPGDRAEEIRKRLKAALAAHCSGARFHCGNPLWIIGSAVNSYACFTCITGESVPSGDFEIAEACV
;
A
#
# COMPACT_ATOMS: atom_id res chain seq x y z
N MET A 1 -17.52 4.30 0.97
CA MET A 1 -16.32 4.88 0.36
C MET A 1 -15.12 4.16 0.94
N GLY A 2 -14.19 3.73 0.10
CA GLY A 2 -13.02 2.95 0.49
C GLY A 2 -11.89 3.22 -0.50
N PHE A 3 -10.84 2.42 -0.42
CA PHE A 3 -9.72 2.54 -1.34
C PHE A 3 -10.15 2.42 -2.81
N VAL A 4 -9.43 3.11 -3.68
CA VAL A 4 -9.48 2.95 -5.12
C VAL A 4 -8.57 1.78 -5.49
N PRO A 5 -9.11 0.65 -5.99
CA PRO A 5 -8.30 -0.49 -6.36
C PRO A 5 -7.39 -0.15 -7.54
N ILE A 6 -6.12 -0.56 -7.46
CA ILE A 6 -5.14 -0.42 -8.54
C ILE A 6 -4.32 -1.70 -8.69
N ASP A 7 -3.98 -2.08 -9.92
CA ASP A 7 -3.03 -3.15 -10.17
C ASP A 7 -1.62 -2.77 -9.68
N MET A 8 -0.90 -3.73 -9.11
CA MET A 8 0.48 -3.52 -8.63
C MET A 8 1.38 -2.90 -9.70
N GLU A 9 1.31 -3.40 -10.93
CA GLU A 9 2.12 -2.87 -12.04
C GLU A 9 1.70 -1.48 -12.48
N ALA A 10 0.41 -1.14 -12.39
CA ALA A 10 -0.07 0.21 -12.67
C ALA A 10 0.44 1.20 -11.62
N PHE A 11 0.40 0.81 -10.34
CA PHE A 11 0.95 1.61 -9.25
C PHE A 11 2.47 1.81 -9.42
N VAL A 12 3.25 0.75 -9.70
CA VAL A 12 4.71 0.86 -9.91
C VAL A 12 5.03 1.87 -11.01
N ARG A 13 4.33 1.81 -12.16
CA ARG A 13 4.54 2.78 -13.26
C ARG A 13 4.20 4.20 -12.83
N MET A 14 3.11 4.40 -12.09
CA MET A 14 2.71 5.71 -11.59
C MET A 14 3.74 6.26 -10.59
N HIS A 15 4.19 5.43 -9.65
CA HIS A 15 5.18 5.78 -8.63
C HIS A 15 6.51 6.21 -9.25
N LEU A 16 7.01 5.48 -10.25
CA LEU A 16 8.28 5.80 -10.93
C LEU A 16 8.21 7.07 -11.78
N LYS A 17 7.03 7.42 -12.31
CA LYS A 17 6.83 8.70 -13.01
C LYS A 17 6.95 9.89 -12.04
N ALA A 18 6.43 9.73 -10.83
CA ALA A 18 6.54 10.75 -9.78
C ALA A 18 7.91 10.75 -9.08
N ASN A 19 8.55 9.59 -8.99
CA ASN A 19 9.81 9.36 -8.28
C ASN A 19 10.84 8.69 -9.20
N PRO A 20 11.46 9.43 -10.14
CA PRO A 20 12.37 8.86 -11.14
C PRO A 20 13.68 8.29 -10.55
N GLY A 21 13.98 8.57 -9.28
CA GLY A 21 15.14 8.02 -8.57
C GLY A 21 14.91 6.62 -7.99
N ASP A 22 13.66 6.17 -7.94
CA ASP A 22 13.31 4.86 -7.38
C ASP A 22 13.49 3.74 -8.40
N ARG A 23 13.63 2.51 -7.89
CA ARG A 23 13.81 1.31 -8.71
C ARG A 23 12.56 0.46 -8.71
N ALA A 24 12.07 0.13 -9.91
CA ALA A 24 10.87 -0.69 -10.11
C ALA A 24 10.91 -1.98 -9.30
N GLU A 25 12.03 -2.70 -9.33
CA GLU A 25 12.22 -3.98 -8.63
C GLU A 25 12.13 -3.84 -7.11
N GLU A 26 12.65 -2.75 -6.54
CA GLU A 26 12.58 -2.51 -5.10
C GLU A 26 11.14 -2.21 -4.66
N ILE A 27 10.42 -1.37 -5.41
CA ILE A 27 9.02 -1.05 -5.13
C ILE A 27 8.15 -2.32 -5.26
N ARG A 28 8.32 -3.11 -6.33
CA ARG A 28 7.63 -4.40 -6.50
C ARG A 28 7.89 -5.34 -5.33
N LYS A 29 9.14 -5.46 -4.89
CA LYS A 29 9.52 -6.32 -3.76
C LYS A 29 8.82 -5.89 -2.47
N ARG A 30 8.80 -4.59 -2.19
CA ARG A 30 8.14 -4.02 -0.99
C ARG A 30 6.62 -4.24 -1.03
N LEU A 31 5.98 -4.00 -2.19
CA LEU A 31 4.54 -4.25 -2.37
C LEU A 31 4.19 -5.72 -2.17
N LYS A 32 4.95 -6.65 -2.75
CA LYS A 32 4.73 -8.09 -2.55
C LYS A 32 4.89 -8.52 -1.10
N ALA A 33 5.90 -7.98 -0.40
CA ALA A 33 6.11 -8.27 1.01
C ALA A 33 4.94 -7.75 1.88
N ALA A 34 4.49 -6.52 1.64
CA ALA A 34 3.37 -5.92 2.35
C ALA A 34 2.04 -6.64 2.05
N LEU A 35 1.81 -7.06 0.79
CA LEU A 35 0.65 -7.87 0.41
C LEU A 35 0.67 -9.24 1.10
N ALA A 36 1.79 -9.95 1.07
CA ALA A 36 1.92 -11.25 1.75
C ALA A 36 1.62 -11.14 3.25
N ALA A 37 2.11 -10.07 3.89
CA ALA A 37 1.83 -9.80 5.29
C ALA A 37 0.35 -9.49 5.54
N HIS A 38 -0.25 -8.63 4.72
CA HIS A 38 -1.67 -8.32 4.78
C HIS A 38 -2.51 -9.62 4.67
N CYS A 39 -2.22 -10.46 3.68
CA CYS A 39 -2.89 -11.75 3.49
C CYS A 39 -2.67 -12.74 4.64
N SER A 40 -1.51 -12.70 5.31
CA SER A 40 -1.24 -13.50 6.52
C SER A 40 -2.00 -13.02 7.77
N GLY A 41 -2.80 -11.95 7.65
CA GLY A 41 -3.53 -11.37 8.76
C GLY A 41 -2.69 -10.43 9.62
N ALA A 42 -1.49 -10.03 9.17
CA ALA A 42 -0.67 -9.07 9.90
C ALA A 42 -1.44 -7.77 10.13
N ARG A 43 -1.27 -7.20 11.33
CA ARG A 43 -1.88 -5.94 11.75
C ARG A 43 -0.79 -5.02 12.27
N PHE A 44 -1.02 -3.73 12.12
CA PHE A 44 -0.18 -2.76 12.81
C PHE A 44 -0.52 -2.72 14.31
N HIS A 45 0.32 -2.09 15.13
CA HIS A 45 0.12 -2.01 16.60
C HIS A 45 -1.24 -1.46 17.02
N CYS A 46 -1.90 -0.66 16.18
CA CYS A 46 -3.25 -0.14 16.41
C CYS A 46 -4.38 -1.15 16.13
N GLY A 47 -4.07 -2.36 15.65
CA GLY A 47 -5.03 -3.41 15.34
C GLY A 47 -5.59 -3.38 13.91
N ASN A 48 -5.35 -2.30 13.14
CA ASN A 48 -5.84 -2.18 11.77
C ASN A 48 -5.00 -2.99 10.76
N PRO A 49 -5.61 -3.43 9.65
CA PRO A 49 -4.87 -4.07 8.55
C PRO A 49 -3.82 -3.13 7.97
N LEU A 50 -2.72 -3.71 7.49
CA LEU A 50 -1.68 -2.96 6.80
C LEU A 50 -2.26 -2.36 5.51
N TRP A 51 -1.93 -1.10 5.26
CA TRP A 51 -2.16 -0.46 3.97
C TRP A 51 -0.94 -0.76 3.10
N ILE A 52 -1.10 -1.56 2.05
CA ILE A 52 0.01 -2.18 1.30
C ILE A 52 0.80 -1.11 0.56
N ILE A 53 0.11 -0.20 -0.14
CA ILE A 53 0.76 0.91 -0.83
C ILE A 53 1.54 1.78 0.15
N GLY A 54 0.91 2.23 1.24
CA GLY A 54 1.57 3.02 2.28
C GLY A 54 2.76 2.29 2.92
N SER A 55 2.61 0.99 3.14
CA SER A 55 3.66 0.13 3.70
C SER A 55 4.86 -0.04 2.78
N ALA A 56 4.65 -0.01 1.46
CA ALA A 56 5.73 -0.15 0.50
C ALA A 56 6.53 1.15 0.30
N VAL A 57 5.89 2.32 0.45
CA VAL A 57 6.50 3.62 0.15
C VAL A 57 6.97 4.38 1.38
N ASN A 58 6.35 4.18 2.54
CA ASN A 58 6.61 5.00 3.73
C ASN A 58 7.06 4.14 4.93
N SER A 59 6.11 3.52 5.62
CA SER A 59 6.38 2.70 6.80
C SER A 59 5.36 1.58 6.90
N TYR A 60 5.78 0.43 7.45
CA TYR A 60 4.98 -0.78 7.55
C TYR A 60 3.83 -0.61 8.57
N ALA A 61 2.75 0.03 8.14
CA ALA A 61 1.66 0.50 9.01
C ALA A 61 0.31 0.55 8.28
N CYS A 62 -0.76 0.79 9.04
CA CYS A 62 -2.11 0.98 8.48
C CYS A 62 -2.30 2.41 7.94
N PHE A 63 -3.34 2.60 7.12
CA PHE A 63 -3.69 3.90 6.54
C PHE A 63 -3.78 5.01 7.59
N THR A 64 -4.62 4.83 8.62
CA THR A 64 -4.83 5.84 9.66
C THR A 64 -3.56 6.20 10.43
N CYS A 65 -2.65 5.25 10.65
CA CYS A 65 -1.38 5.56 11.31
C CYS A 65 -0.40 6.30 10.39
N ILE A 66 -0.53 6.15 9.07
CA ILE A 66 0.32 6.83 8.09
C ILE A 66 -0.21 8.24 7.80
N THR A 67 -1.51 8.39 7.56
CA THR A 67 -2.13 9.65 7.10
C THR A 67 -2.76 10.46 8.23
N GLY A 68 -3.11 9.82 9.35
CA GLY A 68 -3.97 10.40 10.38
C GLY A 68 -5.46 10.38 10.03
N GLU A 69 -5.83 9.86 8.86
CA GLU A 69 -7.20 9.88 8.36
C GLU A 69 -7.95 8.57 8.66
N SER A 70 -9.26 8.68 8.87
CA SER A 70 -10.11 7.53 9.19
C SER A 70 -10.77 6.89 7.97
N VAL A 71 -10.80 7.59 6.83
CA VAL A 71 -11.49 7.14 5.61
C VAL A 71 -10.54 7.27 4.41
N PRO A 72 -10.21 6.17 3.72
CA PRO A 72 -9.28 6.19 2.58
C PRO A 72 -9.95 6.57 1.26
N SER A 73 -10.86 7.56 1.28
CA SER A 73 -11.69 7.86 0.14
C SER A 73 -10.88 8.57 -0.95
N GLY A 74 -10.53 7.82 -2.00
CA GLY A 74 -9.73 8.35 -3.12
C GLY A 74 -8.27 7.92 -3.07
N ASP A 75 -7.83 7.28 -1.99
CA ASP A 75 -6.50 6.71 -1.87
C ASP A 75 -6.42 5.36 -2.57
N PHE A 76 -5.29 5.11 -3.22
CA PHE A 76 -5.07 3.83 -3.88
C PHE A 76 -4.79 2.72 -2.88
N GLU A 77 -5.23 1.51 -3.22
CA GLU A 77 -4.74 0.27 -2.63
C GLU A 77 -4.64 -0.83 -3.70
N ILE A 78 -3.76 -1.80 -3.47
CA ILE A 78 -3.63 -2.98 -4.32
C ILE A 78 -4.97 -3.72 -4.39
N ALA A 79 -5.46 -3.94 -5.62
CA ALA A 79 -6.78 -4.52 -5.88
C ALA A 79 -7.02 -5.85 -5.14
N GLU A 80 -5.98 -6.68 -5.02
CA GLU A 80 -6.00 -7.96 -4.31
C GLU A 80 -6.26 -7.85 -2.79
N ALA A 81 -6.15 -6.66 -2.21
CA ALA A 81 -6.47 -6.41 -0.79
C ALA A 81 -7.83 -5.72 -0.59
N CYS A 82 -8.51 -5.34 -1.67
CA CYS A 82 -9.84 -4.74 -1.65
C CYS A 82 -10.98 -5.77 -1.75
N VAL A 83 -10.65 -7.07 -1.66
CA VAL A 83 -11.59 -8.20 -1.82
C VAL A 83 -12.34 -8.57 -0.55
#